data_AF-A0A645BBU6-F1
#
_entry.id   AF-A0A645BBU6-F1
#
_cell.length_a   1.000
_cell.length_b   1.000
_cell.length_c   1.000
_cell.angle_alpha   90.00
_cell.angle_beta   90.00
_cell.angle_gamma   90.00
#
_symmetry.space_group_name_H-M   'P 1'
#
loop_
_entity.id
_entity.type
_entity.pdbx_description
1 polymer ?
#
loop_
_entity_poly.entity_id
_entity_poly.type
_entity_poly.pdbx_seq_one_letter_code
_entity_poly.pdbx_strand_id
1 'polypeptide(L)'
;MGELNNNSGFNRYGFKDVKFPRGIDKIGNKNVKVSIYCPSANENSKSESKDVFPKLNISERIGDNWQNANFDLSDLEVLEQRIPLYKKALLEAGGVFNETAGIQT
;
A
#
# COMPACT_ATOMS: atom_id res chain seq x y z
N MET A 1 -10.71 2.66 27.06
CA MET A 1 -10.58 1.59 26.05
C MET A 1 -11.94 1.46 25.39
N GLY A 2 -12.08 1.94 24.15
CA GLY A 2 -13.35 1.87 23.43
C GLY A 2 -13.56 0.48 22.83
N GLU A 3 -14.76 -0.08 23.04
CA GLU A 3 -15.18 -1.36 22.48
C GLU A 3 -15.09 -1.34 20.94
N LEU A 4 -14.37 -2.32 20.39
CA LEU A 4 -14.34 -2.59 18.94
C LEU A 4 -15.72 -3.16 18.55
N ASN A 5 -16.60 -2.29 18.05
CA ASN A 5 -17.88 -2.67 17.45
C ASN A 5 -17.68 -3.74 16.34
N ASN A 6 -18.50 -4.79 16.41
CA ASN A 6 -18.48 -6.02 15.60
C ASN A 6 -18.84 -5.85 14.10
N ASN A 7 -18.42 -4.76 13.46
CA ASN A 7 -18.46 -4.65 12.00
C ASN A 7 -17.40 -3.67 11.50
N SER A 8 -16.14 -3.99 11.79
CA SER A 8 -14.99 -3.06 11.72
C SER A 8 -14.57 -2.67 10.29
N GLY A 9 -15.31 -3.09 9.25
CA GLY A 9 -15.07 -2.72 7.84
C GLY A 9 -14.02 -3.57 7.13
N PHE A 10 -13.68 -4.73 7.68
CA PHE A 10 -12.76 -5.69 7.08
C PHE A 10 -13.51 -6.63 6.13
N ASN A 11 -12.90 -6.96 4.99
CA ASN A 11 -13.45 -7.90 4.01
C ASN A 11 -13.25 -9.36 4.46
N ARG A 12 -13.78 -10.32 3.68
CA ARG A 12 -13.67 -11.78 3.96
C ARG A 12 -12.22 -12.32 4.06
N TYR A 13 -11.23 -11.51 3.68
CA TYR A 13 -9.82 -11.85 3.74
C TYR A 13 -9.08 -11.15 4.89
N GLY A 14 -9.79 -10.41 5.75
CA GLY A 14 -9.20 -9.71 6.89
C GLY A 14 -8.51 -8.40 6.54
N PHE A 15 -8.85 -7.78 5.41
CA PHE A 15 -8.32 -6.47 5.02
C PHE A 15 -9.38 -5.39 5.10
N LYS A 16 -9.01 -4.22 5.61
CA LYS A 16 -9.80 -2.99 5.56
C LYS A 16 -9.06 -1.95 4.74
N ASP A 17 -9.67 -1.54 3.63
CA ASP A 17 -9.13 -0.50 2.76
C ASP A 17 -9.20 0.87 3.48
N VAL A 18 -8.09 1.59 3.49
CA VAL A 18 -8.00 2.99 3.92
C VAL A 18 -8.17 3.87 2.69
N LYS A 19 -9.20 4.72 2.68
CA LYS A 19 -9.36 5.71 1.61
C LYS A 19 -8.35 6.84 1.80
N PHE A 20 -7.52 7.04 0.80
CA PHE A 20 -6.63 8.20 0.76
C PHE A 20 -7.36 9.45 0.27
N PRO A 21 -6.95 10.64 0.75
CA PRO A 21 -7.26 11.90 0.10
C PRO A 21 -6.85 11.87 -1.38
N ARG A 22 -7.62 12.59 -2.22
CA ARG A 22 -7.27 12.76 -3.64
C ARG A 22 -5.88 13.37 -3.76
N GLY A 23 -5.04 12.77 -4.60
CA GLY A 23 -3.68 13.25 -4.89
C GLY A 23 -2.58 12.33 -4.33
N ILE A 24 -2.90 11.46 -3.38
CA ILE A 24 -1.98 10.40 -2.90
C ILE A 24 -2.57 8.99 -3.08
N ASP A 25 -3.76 8.90 -3.65
CA ASP A 25 -4.45 7.65 -4.03
C ASP A 25 -3.94 7.07 -5.36
N LYS A 26 -3.00 7.75 -6.04
CA LYS A 26 -2.44 7.34 -7.34
C LYS A 26 -0.96 7.65 -7.48
N ILE A 27 -0.26 6.82 -8.25
CA ILE A 27 1.10 7.07 -8.75
C ILE A 27 1.09 6.84 -10.27
N GLY A 28 1.08 7.92 -11.05
CA GLY A 28 0.82 7.83 -12.49
C GLY A 28 -0.56 7.21 -12.76
N ASN A 29 -0.59 6.11 -13.51
CA ASN A 29 -1.82 5.36 -13.82
C ASN A 29 -2.13 4.23 -12.82
N LYS A 30 -1.30 4.05 -11.78
CA LYS A 30 -1.46 3.00 -10.77
C LYS A 30 -2.33 3.50 -9.62
N ASN A 31 -3.20 2.63 -9.10
CA ASN A 31 -3.99 2.93 -7.91
C ASN A 31 -3.23 2.50 -6.66
N VAL A 32 -3.14 3.38 -5.68
CA VAL A 32 -2.50 3.11 -4.40
C VAL A 32 -3.58 2.89 -3.35
N LYS A 33 -3.51 1.78 -2.62
CA LYS A 33 -4.48 1.42 -1.57
C LYS A 33 -3.77 0.88 -0.33
N VAL A 34 -3.65 1.68 0.73
CA VAL A 34 -3.27 1.09 2.03
C VAL A 34 -4.42 0.25 2.53
N SER A 35 -4.11 -0.99 2.87
CA SER A 35 -5.06 -1.94 3.43
C SER A 35 -4.55 -2.33 4.80
N ILE A 36 -5.33 -2.04 5.82
CA ILE A 36 -5.02 -2.51 7.16
C ILE A 36 -5.35 -4.01 7.19
N TYR A 37 -4.35 -4.85 7.45
CA TYR A 37 -4.57 -6.28 7.64
C TYR A 37 -4.84 -6.54 9.11
N CYS A 38 -5.98 -7.14 9.42
CA CYS A 38 -6.26 -7.68 10.74
C CYS A 38 -6.41 -9.20 10.60
N PRO A 39 -5.46 -10.00 11.14
CA PRO A 39 -5.59 -11.44 11.18
C PRO A 39 -6.74 -11.91 12.08
N SER A 40 -7.33 -11.03 12.89
CA SER A 40 -8.43 -11.37 13.79
C SER A 40 -9.64 -11.87 13.00
N ALA A 41 -10.06 -13.09 13.37
CA ALA A 41 -11.25 -13.82 12.96
C ALA A 41 -11.97 -13.31 11.69
N ASN A 42 -11.54 -13.81 10.53
CA ASN A 42 -12.33 -13.79 9.31
C ASN A 42 -12.61 -15.22 8.85
N GLU A 43 -13.45 -15.41 7.84
CA GLU A 43 -13.85 -16.74 7.34
C GLU A 43 -12.66 -17.66 6.99
N ASN A 44 -11.47 -17.09 6.77
CA ASN A 44 -10.24 -17.80 6.39
C ASN A 44 -9.18 -17.86 7.50
N SER A 45 -9.40 -17.27 8.68
CA SER A 45 -8.43 -17.22 9.78
C SER A 45 -9.08 -17.52 11.13
N LYS A 46 -8.61 -18.57 11.81
CA LYS A 46 -9.03 -18.95 13.19
C LYS A 46 -8.21 -18.25 14.29
N SER A 47 -7.51 -17.17 13.97
CA SER A 47 -6.65 -16.47 14.95
C SER A 47 -7.49 -15.77 16.03
N GLU A 48 -7.12 -15.97 17.29
CA GLU A 48 -7.69 -15.28 18.45
C GLU A 48 -7.05 -13.89 18.70
N SER A 49 -5.95 -13.57 18.01
CA SER A 49 -5.29 -12.26 18.14
C SER A 49 -6.22 -11.16 17.61
N LYS A 50 -6.36 -10.09 18.40
CA LYS A 50 -7.07 -8.85 18.03
C LYS A 50 -6.15 -7.79 17.42
N ASP A 51 -4.89 -8.16 17.17
CA ASP A 51 -3.89 -7.23 16.70
C ASP A 51 -4.14 -6.82 15.25
N VAL A 52 -3.78 -5.59 14.93
CA VAL A 52 -4.00 -4.98 13.63
C VAL A 52 -2.65 -4.59 13.06
N PHE A 53 -2.34 -5.07 11.86
CA PHE A 53 -1.07 -4.86 11.19
C PHE A 53 -1.28 -3.98 9.94
N PRO A 54 -0.82 -2.72 9.95
CA PRO A 54 -0.96 -1.86 8.78
C PRO A 54 -0.11 -2.41 7.63
N LYS A 55 -0.69 -2.49 6.42
CA LYS A 55 0.03 -2.87 5.20
C LYS A 55 -0.28 -1.89 4.07
N LEU A 56 0.74 -1.46 3.33
CA LEU A 56 0.53 -0.73 2.08
C LEU A 56 0.37 -1.75 0.95
N ASN A 57 -0.72 -1.66 0.20
CA ASN A 57 -0.91 -2.44 -1.02
C ASN A 57 -0.90 -1.48 -2.24
N ILE A 58 -0.07 -1.79 -3.22
CA ILE A 58 -0.04 -1.07 -4.49
C ILE A 58 -0.51 -2.04 -5.56
N SER A 59 -1.63 -1.70 -6.20
CA SER A 59 -2.27 -2.54 -7.20
C SER A 59 -2.14 -1.92 -8.58
N GLU A 60 -1.64 -2.70 -9.53
CA GLU A 60 -1.61 -2.36 -10.94
C GLU A 60 -2.42 -3.37 -11.75
N ARG A 61 -3.18 -2.88 -12.73
CA ARG A 61 -3.86 -3.74 -13.69
C ARG A 61 -2.97 -3.89 -14.93
N ILE A 62 -2.61 -5.13 -15.27
CA ILE A 62 -1.84 -5.48 -16.46
C ILE A 62 -2.68 -6.43 -17.32
N GLY A 63 -3.23 -5.92 -18.41
CA GLY A 63 -4.26 -6.62 -19.18
C GLY A 63 -5.51 -6.89 -18.32
N ASP A 64 -5.88 -8.16 -18.19
CA ASP A 64 -7.01 -8.59 -17.36
C ASP A 64 -6.62 -9.04 -15.95
N ASN A 65 -5.33 -8.99 -15.62
CA ASN A 65 -4.82 -9.43 -14.32
C ASN A 65 -4.48 -8.26 -13.40
N TRP A 66 -4.66 -8.45 -12.10
CA TRP A 66 -4.20 -7.54 -11.05
C TRP A 66 -2.86 -8.03 -10.50
N GLN A 67 -1.84 -7.17 -10.54
CA GLN A 67 -0.60 -7.35 -9.80
C GLN A 67 -0.64 -6.51 -8.53
N ASN A 68 -0.22 -7.10 -7.42
CA ASN A 68 -0.26 -6.46 -6.11
C ASN A 68 1.12 -6.54 -5.46
N ALA A 69 1.64 -5.41 -5.00
CA ALA A 69 2.80 -5.35 -4.12
C ALA A 69 2.32 -4.99 -2.71
N ASN A 70 2.74 -5.76 -1.71
CA ASN A 70 2.38 -5.54 -0.32
C ASN A 70 3.62 -5.24 0.50
N PHE A 71 3.55 -4.20 1.32
CA PHE A 71 4.64 -3.74 2.18
C PHE A 71 4.13 -3.65 3.61
N ASP A 72 4.91 -4.16 4.55
CA ASP A 72 4.72 -3.84 5.97
C ASP A 72 5.39 -2.51 6.33
N LEU A 73 5.23 -2.05 7.57
CA LEU A 73 5.76 -0.76 7.99
C LEU A 73 7.30 -0.73 7.94
N SER A 74 7.96 -1.83 8.33
CA SER A 74 9.42 -1.94 8.26
C SER A 74 9.95 -1.88 6.83
N ASP A 75 9.24 -2.48 5.87
CA ASP A 75 9.58 -2.38 4.45
C ASP A 75 9.53 -0.92 3.98
N LEU A 76 8.53 -0.15 4.43
CA LEU A 76 8.37 1.26 4.05
C LEU A 76 9.49 2.13 4.60
N GLU A 77 9.89 1.92 5.87
CA GLU A 77 11.01 2.64 6.49
C GLU A 77 12.32 2.39 5.74
N VAL A 78 12.56 1.14 5.33
CA VAL A 78 13.74 0.79 4.53
C VAL A 78 13.66 1.38 3.13
N LEU A 79 12.48 1.36 2.50
CA LEU A 79 12.28 1.94 1.17
C LEU A 79 12.48 3.45 1.18
N GLU A 80 12.01 4.16 2.20
CA GLU A 80 12.24 5.60 2.34
C GLU A 80 13.74 5.94 2.30
N GLN A 81 14.56 5.14 3.00
CA GLN A 81 16.01 5.32 3.04
C GLN A 81 16.69 4.95 1.71
N ARG A 82 16.20 3.91 1.01
CA ARG A 82 16.88 3.32 -0.16
C ARG A 82 16.39 3.84 -1.50
N ILE A 83 15.18 4.41 -1.58
CA ILE A 83 14.59 4.94 -2.83
C ILE A 83 15.54 5.90 -3.56
N PRO A 84 16.23 6.86 -2.89
CA PRO A 84 17.15 7.76 -3.58
C PRO A 84 18.30 7.02 -4.28
N LEU A 85 18.83 5.96 -3.64
CA LEU A 85 19.91 5.15 -4.19
C LEU A 85 19.42 4.33 -5.39
N TYR A 86 18.22 3.75 -5.30
CA TYR A 86 17.62 3.02 -6.41
C TYR A 86 17.35 3.93 -7.62
N LYS A 87 16.86 5.15 -7.38
CA LYS A 87 16.67 6.15 -8.44
C LYS A 87 17.98 6.48 -9.14
N LYS A 88 19.04 6.72 -8.37
CA LYS A 88 20.37 7.00 -8.93
C LYS A 88 20.88 5.84 -9.78
N ALA A 89 20.82 4.61 -9.27
CA ALA A 89 21.26 3.43 -10.01
C ALA A 89 20.49 3.22 -11.33
N LEU A 90 19.17 3.48 -11.33
CA LEU A 90 18.35 3.39 -12.55
C LEU A 90 18.74 4.45 -13.59
N LEU A 91 19.05 5.67 -13.16
CA LEU A 91 19.55 6.73 -14.05
C LEU A 91 20.92 6.40 -14.64
N GLU A 92 21.84 5.91 -13.82
CA GLU A 92 23.16 5.48 -14.26
C GLU A 92 23.09 4.31 -15.26
N ALA A 93 22.08 3.45 -15.15
CA ALA A 93 21.80 2.39 -16.10
C ALA A 93 21.12 2.87 -17.40
N GLY A 94 20.94 4.18 -17.60
CA GLY A 94 20.33 4.76 -18.80
C GLY A 94 18.80 4.92 -18.71
N GLY A 95 18.21 4.80 -17.53
CA GLY A 95 16.80 5.15 -17.30
C GLY A 95 16.53 6.64 -17.51
N VAL A 96 15.33 6.97 -18.00
CA VAL A 96 14.90 8.36 -18.26
C VAL A 96 13.79 8.75 -17.28
N PHE A 97 13.84 9.96 -16.70
CA PHE A 97 12.73 10.53 -15.93
C PHE A 97 11.88 11.44 -16.82
N ASN A 98 10.55 11.26 -16.76
CA ASN A 98 9.63 12.31 -17.21
C ASN A 98 9.55 13.36 -16.10
N GLU A 99 10.27 14.47 -16.25
CA GLU A 99 10.04 15.69 -15.47
C GLU A 99 8.71 16.30 -15.91
N THR A 100 7.59 15.88 -15.31
CA THR A 100 6.28 16.53 -15.57
C THR A 100 5.48 16.76 -14.30
N ALA A 101 6.17 17.01 -13.19
CA ALA A 101 5.55 17.48 -11.95
C ALA A 101 6.40 18.57 -11.28
N GLY A 102 6.87 19.53 -12.07
CA GLY A 102 7.30 20.83 -11.58
C GLY A 102 6.24 21.86 -11.93
N ILE A 103 5.19 21.98 -11.11
CA ILE A 103 4.43 23.23 -11.10
C ILE A 103 5.33 24.24 -10.40
N GLN A 104 6.04 25.06 -11.17
CA GLN A 104 6.53 26.34 -10.69
C GLN A 104 5.36 27.32 -10.79
N THR A 105 4.86 27.78 -9.65
CA THR A 105 4.14 29.06 -9.52
C THR A 105 5.12 30.12 -9.06
#